data_AF-A0A8H8Z0E7-F1
#
_entry.id   AF-A0A8H8Z0E7-F1
#
_cell.length_a   1.000
_cell.length_b   1.000
_cell.length_c   1.000
_cell.angle_alpha   90.00
_cell.angle_beta   90.00
_cell.angle_gamma   90.00
#
_symmetry.space_group_name_H-M   'P 1'
#
loop_
_entity.id
_entity.type
_entity.pdbx_description
1 polymer ?
#
loop_
_entity_poly.entity_id
_entity_poly.type
_entity_poly.pdbx_seq_one_letter_code
_entity_poly.pdbx_strand_id
1 'polypeptide(L)'
;MLNSNYLEPSLNEHNHVFKKERPQKIEAFIFLHDSCAVSKDFYDIIRAQVEERLSFLIPGQKYTVKKICGKVFWRSLGGVEPNLAGKCVAHMVAQGDLPLISVGRSSENHQLYQLI
;
A
#
# COMPACT_ATOMS: atom_id res chain seq x y z
N MET A 1 32.63 48.07 -56.77
CA MET A 1 32.77 46.61 -56.55
C MET A 1 33.38 46.42 -55.18
N LEU A 2 32.57 46.11 -54.16
CA LEU A 2 33.02 45.88 -52.80
C LEU A 2 32.62 44.46 -52.41
N ASN A 3 33.65 43.64 -52.17
CA ASN A 3 33.60 42.31 -51.63
C ASN A 3 33.30 42.41 -50.13
N SER A 4 32.27 41.71 -49.66
CA SER A 4 32.02 41.54 -48.22
C SER A 4 31.62 40.11 -47.95
N ASN A 5 32.62 39.22 -47.97
CA ASN A 5 32.54 37.92 -47.31
C ASN A 5 33.02 38.12 -45.86
N TYR A 6 32.10 38.11 -44.91
CA TYR A 6 32.43 37.87 -43.51
C TYR A 6 31.52 36.77 -42.97
N LEU A 7 32.19 35.78 -42.38
CA LEU A 7 31.70 34.49 -41.93
C LEU A 7 30.63 34.61 -40.84
N GLU A 8 29.60 33.76 -40.94
CA GLU A 8 28.73 33.46 -39.80
C GLU A 8 29.48 32.64 -38.74
N PRO A 9 29.37 32.97 -37.44
CA PRO A 9 29.84 32.12 -36.38
C PRO A 9 28.87 30.96 -36.14
N SER A 10 29.39 29.73 -36.29
CA SER A 10 28.70 28.49 -35.96
C SER A 10 28.24 28.49 -34.49
N LEU A 11 26.93 28.42 -34.27
CA LEU A 11 26.34 28.15 -32.96
C LEU A 11 26.75 26.73 -32.52
N ASN A 12 27.64 26.69 -31.54
CA ASN A 12 28.12 25.47 -30.92
C ASN A 12 27.03 24.91 -29.99
N GLU A 13 26.20 23.99 -30.50
CA GLU A 13 25.21 23.24 -29.72
C GLU A 13 25.91 22.27 -28.74
N HIS A 14 26.37 22.79 -27.61
CA HIS A 14 26.65 21.97 -26.44
C HIS A 14 25.33 21.54 -25.79
N ASN A 15 24.73 20.49 -26.35
CA ASN A 15 23.65 19.73 -25.73
C ASN A 15 24.20 19.05 -24.45
N HIS A 16 24.20 19.79 -23.34
CA HIS A 16 24.42 19.27 -22.02
C HIS A 16 23.21 18.38 -21.67
N VAL A 17 23.32 17.10 -21.98
CA VAL A 17 22.36 16.07 -21.58
C VAL A 17 22.32 16.03 -20.05
N PHE A 18 21.40 16.78 -19.45
CA PHE A 18 21.04 16.62 -18.06
C PHE A 18 20.48 15.21 -17.90
N LYS A 19 21.30 14.29 -17.40
CA LYS A 19 20.86 12.98 -16.95
C LYS A 19 19.81 13.23 -15.86
N LYS A 20 18.53 12.99 -16.16
CA LYS A 20 17.45 12.95 -15.17
C LYS A 20 17.79 11.84 -14.18
N GLU A 21 18.41 12.20 -13.06
CA GLU A 21 18.56 11.31 -11.92
C GLU A 21 17.16 10.89 -11.48
N ARG A 22 16.85 9.59 -11.56
CA ARG A 22 15.59 9.08 -11.05
C ARG A 22 15.65 9.25 -9.52
N PRO A 23 14.70 9.96 -8.89
CA PRO A 23 14.68 10.05 -7.45
C PRO A 23 14.61 8.64 -6.87
N GLN A 24 15.56 8.31 -5.99
CA GLN A 24 15.53 7.06 -5.24
C GLN A 24 14.29 7.09 -4.33
N LYS A 25 13.29 6.25 -4.62
CA LYS A 25 12.11 6.11 -3.78
C LYS A 25 12.57 5.49 -2.46
N ILE A 26 12.52 6.24 -1.36
CA ILE A 26 12.76 5.70 -0.02
C ILE A 26 11.57 4.78 0.29
N GLU A 27 11.84 3.47 0.38
CA GLU A 27 10.83 2.50 0.79
C GLU A 27 10.72 2.50 2.32
N ALA A 28 9.58 2.96 2.82
CA ALA A 28 9.24 2.89 4.24
C ALA A 28 8.62 1.53 4.58
N PHE A 29 9.00 0.96 5.72
CA PHE A 29 8.49 -0.31 6.22
C PHE A 29 7.81 -0.13 7.57
N ILE A 30 6.80 -0.98 7.82
CA ILE A 30 6.09 -1.10 9.10
C ILE A 30 6.43 -2.45 9.72
N PHE A 31 6.85 -2.45 10.98
CA PHE A 31 7.09 -3.66 11.75
C PHE A 31 5.80 -4.10 12.47
N LEU A 32 5.33 -5.30 12.14
CA LEU A 32 4.18 -5.93 12.76
C LEU A 32 4.60 -6.61 14.08
N HIS A 33 3.62 -7.01 14.88
CA HIS A 33 3.82 -7.57 16.23
C HIS A 33 4.60 -8.90 16.23
N ASP A 34 4.62 -9.62 15.11
CA ASP A 34 5.34 -10.89 14.93
C ASP A 34 6.74 -10.69 14.33
N SER A 35 7.28 -9.47 14.40
CA SER A 35 8.57 -9.09 13.80
C SER A 35 8.60 -9.21 12.27
N CYS A 36 7.44 -9.38 11.62
CA CYS A 36 7.32 -9.29 10.17
C CYS A 36 7.35 -7.82 9.74
N ALA A 37 8.04 -7.51 8.64
CA ALA A 37 8.04 -6.19 8.05
C ALA A 37 7.20 -6.20 6.76
N VAL A 38 6.36 -5.18 6.59
CA VAL A 38 5.59 -4.94 5.35
C VAL A 38 5.89 -3.55 4.84
N SER A 39 5.79 -3.33 3.52
CA SER A 39 5.91 -1.98 2.99
C SER A 39 4.76 -1.11 3.51
N LYS A 40 5.06 0.16 3.77
CA LYS A 40 4.05 1.13 4.22
C LYS A 40 2.91 1.26 3.20
N ASP A 41 3.24 1.28 1.90
CA ASP A 41 2.25 1.33 0.82
C ASP A 41 1.26 0.15 0.90
N PHE A 42 1.75 -1.07 1.14
CA PHE A 42 0.88 -2.23 1.31
C PHE A 42 0.01 -2.10 2.56
N TYR A 43 0.61 -1.72 3.69
CA TYR A 43 -0.12 -1.51 4.95
C TYR A 43 -1.25 -0.49 4.81
N ASP A 44 -0.97 0.65 4.17
CA ASP A 44 -1.93 1.72 3.93
C ASP A 44 -3.06 1.28 2.99
N ILE A 45 -2.76 0.49 1.95
CA ILE A 45 -3.77 -0.09 1.06
C ILE A 45 -4.71 -1.01 1.84
N ILE A 46 -4.17 -1.87 2.71
CA ILE A 46 -5.02 -2.74 3.56
C ILE A 46 -5.90 -1.89 4.49
N ARG A 47 -5.33 -0.85 5.12
CA ARG A 47 -6.08 0.05 6.01
C ARG A 47 -7.24 0.70 5.26
N ALA A 48 -6.94 1.37 4.15
CA ALA A 48 -7.94 2.07 3.35
C ALA A 48 -9.07 1.13 2.89
N GLN A 49 -8.71 -0.08 2.46
CA GLN A 49 -9.72 -1.07 2.04
C GLN A 49 -10.61 -1.53 3.18
N VAL A 50 -10.07 -1.67 4.40
CA VAL A 50 -10.88 -2.00 5.58
C VAL A 50 -11.78 -0.83 5.95
N GLU A 51 -11.24 0.38 6.04
CA GLU A 51 -11.97 1.60 6.40
C GLU A 51 -13.15 1.88 5.46
N GLU A 52 -12.95 1.74 4.14
CA GLU A 52 -14.01 1.85 3.12
C GLU A 52 -15.18 0.89 3.40
N ARG A 53 -14.88 -0.26 4.00
CA ARG A 53 -15.84 -1.34 4.23
C ARG A 53 -16.48 -1.32 5.61
N LEU A 54 -15.92 -0.57 6.57
CA LEU A 54 -16.41 -0.53 7.95
C LEU A 54 -17.88 -0.12 8.05
N SER A 55 -18.30 0.86 7.26
CA SER A 55 -19.69 1.38 7.25
C SER A 55 -20.74 0.35 6.80
N PHE A 56 -20.32 -0.74 6.15
CA PHE A 56 -21.21 -1.83 5.72
C PHE A 56 -21.26 -2.99 6.71
N LEU A 57 -20.43 -2.97 7.77
CA LEU A 57 -20.43 -4.00 8.79
C LEU A 57 -21.54 -3.74 9.81
N ILE A 58 -22.17 -4.82 10.27
CA ILE A 58 -23.21 -4.75 11.31
C ILE A 58 -22.52 -4.97 12.67
N PRO A 59 -22.70 -4.06 13.65
CA PRO A 59 -22.18 -4.25 15.01
C PRO A 59 -22.55 -5.61 15.60
N GLY A 60 -21.59 -6.23 16.30
CA GLY A 60 -21.76 -7.56 16.92
C GLY A 60 -21.72 -8.76 15.97
N GLN A 61 -21.73 -8.58 14.65
CA GLN A 61 -21.56 -9.70 13.70
C GLN A 61 -20.10 -10.08 13.49
N LYS A 62 -19.83 -11.38 13.37
CA LYS A 62 -18.48 -11.94 13.20
C LYS A 62 -18.07 -11.98 11.73
N TYR A 63 -16.94 -11.36 11.40
CA TYR A 63 -16.38 -11.29 10.06
C TYR A 63 -14.94 -11.81 10.03
N THR A 64 -14.53 -12.41 8.91
CA THR A 64 -13.12 -12.64 8.62
C THR A 64 -12.56 -11.45 7.85
N VAL A 65 -11.24 -11.25 7.84
CA VAL A 65 -10.61 -10.16 7.06
C VAL A 65 -11.01 -10.23 5.58
N LYS A 66 -11.05 -11.44 5.01
CA LYS A 66 -11.52 -11.68 3.63
C LYS A 66 -12.95 -11.17 3.39
N LYS A 67 -13.84 -11.28 4.38
CA LYS A 67 -15.21 -10.76 4.26
C LYS A 67 -15.22 -9.24 4.38
N ILE A 68 -14.43 -8.67 5.30
CA ILE A 68 -14.32 -7.23 5.52
C ILE A 68 -13.78 -6.53 4.26
N CYS A 69 -12.61 -6.94 3.76
CA CYS A 69 -11.99 -6.32 2.58
C CYS A 69 -12.74 -6.62 1.27
N GLY A 70 -13.66 -7.59 1.28
CA GLY A 70 -14.42 -8.01 0.11
C GLY A 70 -13.66 -9.01 -0.78
N LYS A 71 -14.43 -9.90 -1.44
CA LYS A 71 -13.87 -11.02 -2.22
C LYS A 71 -13.04 -10.59 -3.43
N VAL A 72 -13.37 -9.46 -4.05
CA VAL A 72 -12.69 -8.97 -5.27
C VAL A 72 -11.27 -8.52 -4.92
N PHE A 73 -11.14 -7.59 -3.97
CA PHE A 73 -9.85 -7.17 -3.43
C PHE A 73 -9.06 -8.36 -2.87
N TRP A 74 -9.69 -9.23 -2.09
CA TRP A 74 -8.99 -10.38 -1.52
C TRP A 74 -8.40 -11.33 -2.59
N ARG A 75 -9.03 -11.41 -3.76
CA ARG A 75 -8.53 -12.22 -4.89
C ARG A 75 -7.43 -11.52 -5.68
N SER A 76 -7.31 -10.19 -5.61
CA SER A 76 -6.18 -9.50 -6.23
C SER A 76 -4.89 -9.65 -5.44
N LEU A 77 -4.97 -10.04 -4.16
CA LEU A 77 -3.82 -10.39 -3.34
C LEU A 77 -3.21 -11.73 -3.81
N GLY A 78 -1.95 -11.70 -4.25
CA GLY A 78 -1.21 -12.84 -4.76
C GLY A 78 -0.34 -13.52 -3.70
N GLY A 79 -0.08 -14.82 -3.88
CA GLY A 79 0.91 -15.57 -3.11
C GLY A 79 0.71 -15.45 -1.59
N VAL A 80 1.66 -14.79 -0.92
CA VAL A 80 1.68 -14.61 0.55
C VAL A 80 0.91 -13.38 1.04
N GLU A 81 0.50 -12.49 0.14
CA GLU A 81 -0.16 -11.23 0.49
C GLU A 81 -1.46 -11.40 1.30
N PRO A 82 -2.33 -12.40 1.06
CA PRO A 82 -3.50 -12.63 1.93
C PRO A 82 -3.13 -12.89 3.39
N ASN A 83 -2.01 -13.58 3.63
CA ASN A 83 -1.51 -13.83 4.97
C ASN A 83 -0.99 -12.53 5.61
N LEU A 84 -0.19 -11.76 4.87
CA LEU A 84 0.31 -10.46 5.31
C LEU A 84 -0.83 -9.47 5.58
N ALA A 85 -1.84 -9.41 4.71
CA ALA A 85 -3.02 -8.57 4.90
C ALA A 85 -3.76 -8.93 6.20
N GLY A 86 -3.90 -10.23 6.49
CA GLY A 86 -4.45 -10.70 7.76
C GLY A 86 -3.65 -10.21 8.97
N LYS A 87 -2.32 -10.25 8.89
CA LYS A 87 -1.41 -9.75 9.94
C LYS A 87 -1.48 -8.22 10.09
N CYS A 88 -1.55 -7.47 8.98
CA CYS A 88 -1.74 -6.03 8.99
C CYS A 88 -3.01 -5.66 9.75
N VAL A 89 -4.14 -6.29 9.44
CA VAL A 89 -5.41 -6.02 10.15
C VAL A 89 -5.34 -6.43 11.62
N ALA A 90 -4.75 -7.58 11.94
CA ALA A 90 -4.55 -7.99 13.33
C ALA A 90 -3.71 -6.97 14.11
N HIS A 91 -2.66 -6.44 13.49
CA HIS A 91 -1.82 -5.41 14.07
C HIS A 91 -2.57 -4.08 14.25
N MET A 92 -3.28 -3.59 13.24
CA MET A 92 -4.11 -2.36 13.33
C MET A 92 -5.15 -2.46 14.45
N VAL A 93 -5.83 -3.61 14.56
CA VAL A 93 -6.80 -3.86 15.63
C VAL A 93 -6.14 -3.85 17.01
N ALA A 94 -4.96 -4.48 17.14
CA ALA A 94 -4.22 -4.49 18.39
C ALA A 94 -3.72 -3.09 18.81
N GLN A 95 -3.44 -2.21 17.85
CA GLN A 95 -3.05 -0.81 18.09
C GLN A 95 -4.25 0.12 18.35
N GLY A 96 -5.49 -0.34 18.10
CA GLY A 96 -6.68 0.49 18.20
C GLY A 96 -6.90 1.42 16.99
N ASP A 97 -6.20 1.18 15.88
CA ASP A 97 -6.35 1.96 14.64
C ASP A 97 -7.68 1.70 13.93
N LEU A 98 -8.30 0.54 14.18
CA LEU A 98 -9.56 0.14 13.59
C LEU A 98 -10.60 -0.11 14.71
N PRO A 99 -11.87 0.29 14.53
CA PRO A 99 -12.95 0.04 15.47
C PRO A 99 -13.44 -1.42 15.39
N LEU A 100 -12.51 -2.38 15.42
CA LEU A 100 -12.79 -3.79 15.38
C LEU A 100 -12.17 -4.46 16.60
N ILE A 101 -12.79 -5.53 17.09
CA ILE A 101 -12.23 -6.40 18.13
C ILE A 101 -12.06 -7.82 17.61
N SER A 102 -11.03 -8.49 18.10
CA SER A 102 -10.77 -9.90 17.84
C SER A 102 -11.64 -10.78 18.75
N VAL A 103 -12.43 -11.69 18.18
CA VAL A 103 -13.44 -12.48 18.93
C VAL A 103 -13.28 -13.99 18.78
N GLY A 104 -12.06 -14.43 18.49
CA GLY A 104 -11.68 -15.83 18.35
C GLY A 104 -11.41 -16.23 16.90
N ARG A 105 -11.58 -17.52 16.61
CA ARG A 105 -11.26 -18.10 15.30
C ARG A 105 -12.43 -18.89 14.73
N SER A 106 -12.49 -19.00 13.41
CA SER A 106 -13.42 -19.88 12.71
C SER A 106 -12.99 -21.35 12.82
N SER A 107 -13.85 -22.28 12.39
CA SER A 107 -13.51 -23.69 12.25
C SER A 107 -12.35 -23.95 11.28
N GLU A 108 -12.15 -23.04 10.32
CA GLU A 108 -11.02 -23.03 9.39
C GLU A 108 -9.79 -22.30 9.94
N ASN A 109 -9.77 -22.01 11.25
CA ASN A 109 -8.69 -21.31 11.94
C ASN A 109 -8.44 -19.86 11.44
N HIS A 110 -9.43 -19.23 10.79
CA HIS A 110 -9.36 -17.81 10.41
C HIS A 110 -9.70 -16.92 11.60
N GLN A 111 -8.94 -15.85 11.82
CA GLN A 111 -9.27 -14.86 12.86
C GLN A 111 -10.61 -14.19 12.56
N LEU A 112 -11.46 -14.08 13.58
CA LEU A 112 -12.77 -13.44 13.53
C LEU A 112 -12.74 -12.08 14.22
N TYR A 113 -13.41 -11.12 13.60
CA TYR A 113 -13.50 -9.74 14.06
C TYR A 113 -14.97 -9.31 14.19
N GLN A 114 -15.25 -8.40 15.11
CA GLN A 114 -16.54 -7.73 15.29
C GLN A 114 -16.34 -6.21 15.31
N LEU A 115 -17.27 -5.46 14.72
CA LEU A 115 -17.33 -4.00 14.87
C LEU A 115 -17.85 -3.66 16.28
N ILE A 116 -17.17 -2.72 16.95
CA ILE A 116 -17.52 -2.22 18.29
C ILE A 116 -18.58 -1.12 18.24
#